data_AF-A0A3D1T4J9-F1
#
_entry.id   AF-A0A3D1T4J9-F1
#
_cell.length_a   1.000
_cell.length_b   1.000
_cell.length_c   1.000
_cell.angle_alpha   90.00
_cell.angle_beta   90.00
_cell.angle_gamma   90.00
#
_symmetry.space_group_name_H-M   'P 1'
#
loop_
_entity.id
_entity.type
_entity.pdbx_description
1 polymer ?
#
loop_
_entity_poly.entity_id
_entity_poly.type
_entity_poly.pdbx_seq_one_letter_code
_entity_poly.pdbx_strand_id
1 'polypeptide(L)'
;PFVIGVSAGAGLGAALGLALSEWLGSTGIALLPVFSFLGALLATALVYGLSLKNRRVDVGRLLLAGVAVSSFLTALMSMLIVWRQQDMQKLVFWMMGSFSGRGWEHVQVTLPYLAAGLISAGLLAGRLNLLALGEERAFYLGLRVEVFKAWALLTGSLLAATAVSVSGVIGFVGLMIPHIVRLLVGPDHLILLPASALVGAAFLIAADIAARIIMPPIEIPIGILTALSGTPFFLWLLRKRGQY
;
A
#
# COMPACT_ATOMS: atom_id res chain seq x y z
N PRO A 1 0.55 -2.43 -3.95
CA PRO A 1 1.17 -2.15 -2.62
C PRO A 1 2.17 -3.23 -2.17
N PHE A 2 1.72 -4.47 -1.95
CA PHE A 2 2.56 -5.54 -1.38
C PHE A 2 3.66 -6.04 -2.30
N VAL A 3 3.42 -6.02 -3.61
CA VAL A 3 4.33 -6.60 -4.61
C VAL A 3 5.59 -5.75 -4.86
N ILE A 4 5.52 -4.44 -4.59
CA ILE A 4 6.58 -3.46 -4.89
C ILE A 4 7.42 -3.09 -3.65
N GLY A 5 7.33 -3.87 -2.57
CA GLY A 5 8.15 -3.67 -1.36
C GLY A 5 7.74 -2.50 -0.46
N VAL A 6 6.67 -1.76 -0.79
CA VAL A 6 6.16 -0.63 0.01
C VAL A 6 5.90 -1.03 1.46
N SER A 7 5.17 -2.13 1.68
CA SER A 7 4.79 -2.57 3.02
C SER A 7 5.99 -3.02 3.85
N ALA A 8 6.94 -3.74 3.26
CA ALA A 8 8.16 -4.19 3.94
C ALA A 8 9.09 -3.01 4.26
N GLY A 9 9.25 -2.07 3.32
CA GLY A 9 10.00 -0.83 3.54
C GLY A 9 9.38 0.04 4.62
N ALA A 10 8.05 0.16 4.64
CA ALA A 10 7.36 0.88 5.68
C ALA A 10 7.54 0.22 7.05
N GLY A 11 7.48 -1.11 7.13
CA GLY A 11 7.70 -1.86 8.37
C GLY A 11 9.10 -1.66 8.93
N LEU A 12 10.13 -1.78 8.10
CA LEU A 12 11.51 -1.49 8.52
C LEU A 12 11.67 -0.01 8.93
N GLY A 13 11.08 0.91 8.16
CA GLY A 13 11.07 2.34 8.48
C GLY A 13 10.42 2.62 9.84
N ALA A 14 9.26 2.03 10.12
CA ALA A 14 8.59 2.11 11.42
C ALA A 14 9.50 1.61 12.56
N ALA A 15 10.15 0.47 12.34
CA ALA A 15 11.06 -0.13 13.30
C ALA A 15 12.27 0.77 13.61
N LEU A 16 12.88 1.37 12.58
CA LEU A 16 13.95 2.34 12.76
C LEU A 16 13.47 3.64 13.43
N GLY A 17 12.27 4.11 13.07
CA GLY A 17 11.66 5.31 13.67
C GLY A 17 11.43 5.15 15.16
N LEU A 18 10.92 3.99 15.61
CA LEU A 18 10.80 3.68 17.03
C LEU A 18 12.18 3.63 17.70
N ALA A 19 13.12 2.90 17.11
CA ALA A 19 14.45 2.76 17.67
C ALA A 19 15.16 4.11 17.86
N LEU A 20 14.98 5.05 16.93
CA LEU A 20 15.59 6.38 16.98
C LEU A 20 14.84 7.36 17.91
N SER A 21 13.53 7.22 18.03
CA SER A 21 12.71 8.12 18.87
C SER A 21 13.10 8.09 20.35
N GLU A 22 13.49 6.93 20.86
CA GLU A 22 14.00 6.78 22.23
C GLU A 22 15.33 7.50 22.44
N TRP A 23 16.19 7.52 21.42
CA TRP A 23 17.50 8.17 21.50
C TRP A 23 17.39 9.70 21.49
N LEU A 24 16.40 10.25 20.76
CA LEU A 24 16.16 11.70 20.67
C LEU A 24 15.32 12.26 21.83
N GLY A 25 14.81 11.44 22.76
CA GLY A 25 13.95 11.91 23.85
C GLY A 25 12.62 12.54 23.39
N SER A 26 12.26 12.36 22.11
CA SER A 26 11.00 12.85 21.55
C SER A 26 9.87 11.86 21.84
N THR A 27 8.64 12.35 22.01
CA THR A 27 7.46 11.49 21.97
C THR A 27 7.38 10.87 20.57
N GLY A 28 7.81 9.62 20.41
CA GLY A 28 8.07 8.92 19.14
C GLY A 28 6.91 8.78 18.14
N ILE A 29 5.80 9.46 18.38
CA ILE A 29 4.57 9.44 17.59
C ILE A 29 4.76 10.20 16.27
N ALA A 30 5.54 11.29 16.24
CA ALA A 30 5.70 12.11 15.03
C ALA A 30 6.72 11.53 14.03
N LEU A 31 7.77 10.86 14.52
CA LEU A 31 8.83 10.30 13.66
C LEU A 31 8.36 9.03 12.94
N LEU A 32 7.45 8.27 13.54
CA LEU A 32 7.04 6.98 13.03
C LEU A 32 6.46 7.05 11.60
N PRO A 33 5.47 7.93 11.29
CA PRO A 33 4.94 8.04 9.93
C PRO A 33 6.00 8.52 8.93
N VAL A 34 6.89 9.43 9.33
CA VAL A 34 7.94 9.96 8.45
C VAL A 34 8.92 8.86 8.05
N PHE A 35 9.45 8.11 9.01
CA PHE A 35 10.37 7.02 8.72
C PHE A 35 9.70 5.87 7.96
N SER A 36 8.45 5.55 8.28
CA SER A 36 7.68 4.54 7.53
C SER A 36 7.46 4.97 6.08
N PHE A 37 7.12 6.24 5.85
CA PHE A 37 6.94 6.79 4.52
C PHE A 37 8.24 6.79 3.70
N LEU A 38 9.35 7.24 4.29
CA LEU A 38 10.66 7.23 3.64
C LEU A 38 11.13 5.79 3.36
N GLY A 39 10.95 4.87 4.30
CA GLY A 39 11.27 3.46 4.13
C GLY A 39 10.48 2.82 2.98
N ALA A 40 9.18 3.13 2.87
CA ALA A 40 8.35 2.70 1.75
C ALA A 40 8.83 3.24 0.39
N LEU A 41 9.16 4.53 0.32
CA LEU A 41 9.66 5.16 -0.90
C LEU A 41 11.02 4.60 -1.31
N LEU A 42 11.95 4.43 -0.37
CA LEU A 42 13.27 3.86 -0.63
C LEU A 42 13.17 2.41 -1.11
N ALA A 43 12.32 1.60 -0.48
CA ALA A 43 12.08 0.22 -0.91
C ALA A 43 11.51 0.18 -2.33
N THR A 44 10.54 1.04 -2.64
CA THR A 44 9.97 1.15 -3.98
C THR A 44 11.03 1.57 -5.00
N ALA A 45 11.83 2.59 -4.68
CA ALA A 45 12.88 3.08 -5.56
C ALA A 45 13.94 1.99 -5.83
N LEU A 46 14.29 1.20 -4.82
CA LEU A 46 15.20 0.07 -4.95
C LEU A 46 14.61 -1.01 -5.86
N VAL A 47 13.36 -1.42 -5.64
CA VAL A 47 12.66 -2.41 -6.48
C VAL A 47 12.57 -1.93 -7.92
N TYR A 48 12.20 -0.66 -8.13
CA TYR A 48 12.12 -0.05 -9.45
C TYR A 48 13.49 -0.03 -10.14
N GLY A 49 14.53 0.43 -9.45
CA GLY A 49 15.90 0.49 -9.97
C GLY A 49 16.43 -0.89 -10.37
N LEU A 50 16.19 -1.92 -9.57
CA LEU A 50 16.57 -3.30 -9.86
C LEU A 50 15.76 -3.93 -11.01
N SER A 51 14.51 -3.49 -11.19
CA SER A 51 13.65 -3.96 -12.27
C SER A 51 14.02 -3.38 -13.64
N LEU A 52 14.74 -2.26 -13.67
CA LEU A 52 15.05 -1.52 -14.88
C LEU A 52 16.18 -2.19 -15.66
N LYS A 53 15.91 -2.67 -16.88
CA LYS A 53 16.95 -3.10 -17.83
C LYS A 53 16.72 -2.42 -19.18
N ASN A 54 17.77 -1.82 -19.73
CA ASN A 54 17.72 -1.09 -21.01
C ASN A 54 16.60 -0.03 -21.06
N ARG A 55 16.35 0.67 -19.93
CA ARG A 55 15.26 1.64 -19.75
C ARG A 55 13.83 1.08 -19.94
N ARG A 56 13.66 -0.24 -19.87
CA ARG A 56 12.35 -0.91 -19.89
C ARG A 56 12.07 -1.59 -18.58
N VAL A 57 10.82 -1.50 -18.12
CA VAL A 57 10.35 -2.18 -16.90
C VAL A 57 9.70 -3.50 -17.30
N ASP A 58 10.44 -4.58 -17.08
CA ASP A 58 9.92 -5.94 -17.24
C ASP A 58 9.12 -6.35 -15.99
N VAL A 59 7.89 -6.81 -16.20
CA VAL A 59 6.99 -7.19 -15.10
C VAL A 59 7.56 -8.36 -14.31
N GLY A 60 8.14 -9.37 -14.97
CA GLY A 60 8.74 -10.52 -14.30
C GLY A 60 9.90 -10.12 -13.38
N ARG A 61 10.79 -9.25 -13.84
CA ARG A 61 11.87 -8.67 -13.02
C ARG A 61 11.36 -7.83 -11.88
N LEU A 62 10.33 -7.02 -12.11
CA LEU A 62 9.71 -6.20 -11.06
C LEU A 62 9.16 -7.08 -9.93
N LEU A 63 8.50 -8.19 -10.27
CA LEU A 63 8.00 -9.16 -9.31
C LEU A 63 9.13 -9.82 -8.53
N LEU A 64 10.16 -10.33 -9.22
CA LEU A 64 11.31 -10.99 -8.59
C LEU A 64 12.08 -10.03 -7.68
N ALA A 65 12.39 -8.82 -8.15
CA ALA A 65 13.04 -7.78 -7.36
C ALA A 65 12.19 -7.39 -6.15
N GLY A 66 10.89 -7.25 -6.33
CA GLY A 66 9.92 -6.98 -5.27
C GLY A 66 9.97 -8.03 -4.15
N VAL A 67 9.93 -9.31 -4.50
CA VAL A 67 10.01 -10.41 -3.53
C VAL A 67 11.37 -10.45 -2.82
N ALA A 68 12.47 -10.28 -3.55
CA ALA A 68 13.82 -10.31 -2.98
C ALA A 68 14.04 -9.15 -1.99
N VAL A 69 13.73 -7.92 -2.41
CA VAL A 69 13.84 -6.72 -1.57
C VAL A 69 12.92 -6.82 -0.35
N SER A 70 11.67 -7.24 -0.54
CA SER A 70 10.73 -7.39 0.58
C SER A 70 11.24 -8.39 1.62
N SER A 71 11.79 -9.53 1.16
CA SER A 71 12.36 -10.56 2.04
C SER A 71 13.57 -10.03 2.81
N PHE A 72 14.47 -9.30 2.13
CA PHE A 72 15.63 -8.67 2.75
C PHE A 72 15.24 -7.63 3.81
N LEU A 73 14.31 -6.72 3.48
CA LEU A 73 13.83 -5.70 4.42
C LEU A 73 13.10 -6.32 5.62
N THR A 74 12.34 -7.41 5.39
CA THR A 74 11.69 -8.16 6.46
C THR A 74 12.71 -8.82 7.36
N ALA A 75 13.81 -9.38 6.83
CA ALA A 75 14.89 -9.96 7.63
C ALA A 75 15.57 -8.91 8.52
N LEU A 76 15.84 -7.71 7.97
CA LEU A 76 16.37 -6.59 8.75
C LEU A 76 15.42 -6.13 9.86
N MET A 77 14.12 -6.06 9.55
CA MET A 77 13.09 -5.71 10.53
C MET A 77 13.02 -6.75 11.65
N SER A 78 13.05 -8.04 11.31
CA SER A 78 13.09 -9.14 12.28
C SER A 78 14.35 -9.09 13.17
N MET A 79 15.51 -8.78 12.59
CA MET A 79 16.73 -8.56 13.37
C MET A 79 16.56 -7.42 14.38
N LEU A 80 15.92 -6.33 13.98
CA LEU A 80 15.66 -5.21 14.87
C LEU A 80 14.69 -5.57 16.01
N ILE A 81 13.65 -6.35 15.70
CA ILE A 81 12.70 -6.86 16.70
C ILE A 81 13.42 -7.72 17.75
N VAL A 82 14.32 -8.60 17.32
CA VAL A 82 15.11 -9.45 18.24
C VAL A 82 16.01 -8.60 19.12
N TRP A 83 16.62 -7.54 18.57
CA TRP A 83 17.49 -6.66 19.34
C TRP A 83 16.71 -5.74 20.30
N ARG A 84 15.52 -5.29 19.90
CA ARG A 84 14.67 -4.34 20.65
C ARG A 84 13.42 -5.02 21.21
N GLN A 85 13.61 -6.00 22.10
CA GLN A 85 12.50 -6.77 22.68
C GLN A 85 11.39 -5.91 23.34
N GLN A 86 11.75 -4.74 23.87
CA GLN A 86 10.81 -3.83 24.53
C GLN A 86 9.78 -3.21 23.57
N ASP A 87 10.11 -3.04 22.29
CA ASP A 87 9.23 -2.48 21.27
C ASP A 87 8.52 -3.54 20.43
N MET A 88 8.79 -4.83 20.68
CA MET A 88 8.25 -5.94 19.91
C MET A 88 6.72 -5.85 19.79
N GLN A 89 6.03 -5.64 20.90
CA GLN A 89 4.57 -5.56 20.90
C GLN A 89 4.07 -4.39 20.04
N LYS A 90 4.66 -3.20 20.17
CA LYS A 90 4.29 -2.01 19.37
C LYS A 90 4.48 -2.28 17.88
N LEU A 91 5.59 -2.90 17.50
CA LEU A 91 5.89 -3.24 16.10
C LEU A 91 4.94 -4.27 15.54
N VAL A 92 4.65 -5.33 16.28
CA VAL A 92 3.69 -6.36 15.88
C VAL A 92 2.31 -5.75 15.66
N PHE A 93 1.83 -4.91 16.58
CA PHE A 93 0.55 -4.23 16.40
C PHE A 93 0.55 -3.25 15.21
N TRP A 94 1.64 -2.51 14.98
CA TRP A 94 1.74 -1.61 13.83
C TRP A 94 1.69 -2.38 12.50
N MET A 95 2.36 -3.54 12.42
CA MET A 95 2.33 -4.42 11.25
C MET A 95 0.94 -4.99 10.97
N MET A 96 0.09 -5.13 11.98
CA MET A 96 -1.28 -5.61 11.80
C MET A 96 -2.25 -4.54 11.28
N GLY A 97 -1.83 -3.27 11.26
CA GLY A 97 -2.60 -2.14 10.78
C GLY A 97 -3.76 -1.75 11.70
N SER A 98 -3.83 -0.48 12.08
CA SER A 98 -4.86 0.05 12.98
C SER A 98 -5.04 1.56 12.83
N PHE A 99 -6.27 2.04 13.03
CA PHE A 99 -6.58 3.47 13.20
C PHE A 99 -6.61 3.90 14.67
N SER A 100 -6.24 3.01 15.60
CA SER A 100 -6.09 3.36 17.02
C SER A 100 -5.07 4.48 17.21
N GLY A 101 -5.39 5.45 18.08
CA GLY A 101 -4.51 6.57 18.39
C GLY A 101 -4.28 7.57 17.24
N ARG A 102 -5.09 7.54 16.18
CA ARG A 102 -4.98 8.49 15.05
C ARG A 102 -5.90 9.70 15.26
N GLY A 103 -5.31 10.89 15.16
CA GLY A 103 -5.99 12.18 15.30
C GLY A 103 -5.72 13.12 14.13
N TRP A 104 -6.20 14.37 14.24
CA TRP A 104 -6.12 15.39 13.18
C TRP A 104 -4.70 15.72 12.72
N GLU A 105 -3.70 15.64 13.60
CA GLU A 105 -2.29 15.85 13.25
C GLU A 105 -1.83 14.89 12.14
N HIS A 106 -2.24 13.63 12.20
CA HIS A 106 -1.91 12.63 11.18
C HIS A 106 -2.57 12.94 9.84
N VAL A 107 -3.80 13.47 9.87
CA VAL A 107 -4.54 13.90 8.68
C VAL A 107 -3.81 15.08 8.05
N GLN A 108 -3.46 16.10 8.82
CA GLN A 108 -2.75 17.29 8.32
C GLN A 108 -1.41 16.93 7.66
N VAL A 109 -0.64 16.02 8.27
CA VAL A 109 0.65 15.56 7.72
C VAL A 109 0.47 14.76 6.43
N THR A 110 -0.57 13.93 6.33
CA THR A 110 -0.78 13.07 5.14
C THR A 110 -1.52 13.75 4.00
N LEU A 111 -2.36 14.75 4.28
CA LEU A 111 -3.20 15.43 3.32
C LEU A 111 -2.45 15.95 2.07
N PRO A 112 -1.28 16.63 2.16
CA PRO A 112 -0.61 17.14 0.96
C PRO A 112 -0.14 15.99 0.04
N TYR A 113 0.38 14.91 0.62
CA TYR A 113 0.84 13.75 -0.15
C TYR A 113 -0.33 12.97 -0.74
N LEU A 114 -1.43 12.82 0.02
CA LEU A 114 -2.66 12.19 -0.45
C LEU A 114 -3.26 12.99 -1.61
N ALA A 115 -3.37 14.31 -1.47
CA ALA A 115 -3.90 15.21 -2.51
C ALA A 115 -3.05 15.14 -3.78
N ALA A 116 -1.72 15.23 -3.65
CA ALA A 116 -0.81 15.10 -4.78
C ALA A 116 -0.95 13.73 -5.49
N GLY A 117 -1.07 12.66 -4.72
CA GLY A 117 -1.28 11.31 -5.25
C GLY A 117 -2.64 11.13 -5.95
N LEU A 118 -3.72 11.66 -5.38
CA LEU A 118 -5.06 11.59 -5.97
C LEU A 118 -5.17 12.41 -7.24
N ILE A 119 -4.61 13.63 -7.27
CA ILE A 119 -4.55 14.47 -8.48
C ILE A 119 -3.76 13.74 -9.57
N SER A 120 -2.57 13.22 -9.23
CA SER A 120 -1.74 12.45 -10.18
C SER A 120 -2.48 11.22 -10.71
N ALA A 121 -3.20 10.49 -9.85
CA ALA A 121 -3.99 9.34 -10.28
C ALA A 121 -5.13 9.73 -11.24
N GLY A 122 -5.83 10.84 -10.97
CA GLY A 122 -6.86 11.38 -11.85
C GLY A 122 -6.31 11.76 -13.23
N LEU A 123 -5.14 12.41 -13.28
CA LEU A 123 -4.47 12.78 -14.53
C LEU A 123 -4.00 11.56 -15.35
N LEU A 124 -3.69 10.45 -14.68
CA LEU A 124 -3.27 9.20 -15.34
C LEU A 124 -4.45 8.31 -15.73
N ALA A 125 -5.65 8.52 -15.18
CA ALA A 125 -6.83 7.66 -15.34
C ALA A 125 -7.16 7.34 -16.81
N GLY A 126 -7.33 8.35 -17.66
CA GLY A 126 -7.63 8.13 -19.08
C GLY A 126 -6.52 7.39 -19.84
N ARG A 127 -5.26 7.57 -19.45
CA ARG A 127 -4.12 6.88 -20.06
C ARG A 127 -3.98 5.43 -19.58
N LEU A 128 -4.48 5.10 -18.39
CA LEU A 128 -4.57 3.70 -17.93
C LEU A 128 -5.51 2.89 -18.83
N ASN A 129 -6.58 3.50 -19.35
CA ASN A 129 -7.45 2.84 -20.34
C ASN A 129 -6.72 2.52 -21.64
N LEU A 130 -5.84 3.40 -22.11
CA LEU A 130 -5.00 3.13 -23.29
C LEU A 130 -4.07 1.95 -23.04
N LEU A 131 -3.42 1.91 -21.87
CA LEU A 131 -2.54 0.80 -21.49
C LEU A 131 -3.30 -0.53 -21.36
N ALA A 132 -4.57 -0.50 -20.94
CA ALA A 132 -5.41 -1.68 -20.82
C ALA A 132 -5.73 -2.35 -22.17
N LEU A 133 -5.56 -1.64 -23.30
CA LEU A 133 -5.67 -2.22 -24.65
C LEU A 133 -4.44 -3.05 -25.05
N GLY A 134 -3.36 -2.99 -24.27
CA GLY A 134 -2.07 -3.61 -24.53
C GLY A 134 -0.98 -2.57 -24.80
N GLU A 135 0.27 -2.89 -24.44
CA GLU A 135 1.41 -1.97 -24.54
C GLU A 135 1.64 -1.51 -25.99
N GLU A 136 1.54 -2.42 -26.95
CA GLU A 136 1.75 -2.12 -28.37
C GLU A 136 0.69 -1.16 -28.94
N ARG A 137 -0.59 -1.41 -28.65
CA ARG A 137 -1.69 -0.53 -29.07
C ARG A 137 -1.59 0.84 -28.41
N ALA A 138 -1.25 0.89 -27.11
CA ALA A 138 -1.05 2.14 -26.40
C ALA A 138 0.08 2.97 -27.02
N PHE A 139 1.18 2.32 -27.42
CA PHE A 139 2.29 2.96 -28.11
C PHE A 139 1.86 3.57 -29.44
N TYR A 140 1.11 2.83 -30.27
CA TYR A 140 0.58 3.36 -31.54
C TYR A 140 -0.42 4.51 -31.36
N LEU A 141 -1.11 4.58 -30.23
CA LEU A 141 -1.99 5.70 -29.85
C LEU A 141 -1.22 6.90 -29.25
N GLY A 142 0.11 6.89 -29.30
CA GLY A 142 0.97 8.00 -28.87
C GLY A 142 1.35 7.98 -27.39
N LEU A 143 1.03 6.91 -26.65
CA LEU A 143 1.44 6.78 -25.25
C LEU A 143 2.92 6.39 -25.17
N ARG A 144 3.71 7.19 -24.44
CA ARG A 144 5.06 6.80 -24.03
C ARG A 144 4.99 5.77 -22.91
N VAL A 145 4.81 4.49 -23.27
CA VAL A 145 4.48 3.37 -22.35
C VAL A 145 5.41 3.28 -21.14
N GLU A 146 6.73 3.27 -21.35
CA GLU A 146 7.70 3.13 -20.25
C GLU A 146 7.65 4.32 -19.27
N VAL A 147 7.57 5.54 -19.79
CA VAL A 147 7.44 6.76 -18.98
C VAL A 147 6.12 6.73 -18.21
N PHE A 148 5.05 6.29 -18.86
CA PHE A 148 3.74 6.16 -18.24
C PHE A 148 3.72 5.11 -17.11
N LYS A 149 4.32 3.94 -17.33
CA LYS A 149 4.49 2.90 -16.29
C LYS A 149 5.25 3.43 -15.08
N ALA A 150 6.32 4.20 -15.30
CA ALA A 150 7.07 4.84 -14.22
C ALA A 150 6.21 5.81 -13.41
N TRP A 151 5.44 6.69 -14.07
CA TRP A 151 4.54 7.62 -13.39
C TRP A 151 3.40 6.92 -12.64
N ALA A 152 2.82 5.85 -13.23
CA ALA A 152 1.79 5.05 -12.58
C ALA A 152 2.33 4.35 -11.33
N LEU A 153 3.55 3.78 -11.42
CA LEU A 153 4.24 3.18 -10.28
C LEU A 153 4.54 4.21 -9.19
N LEU A 154 5.10 5.38 -9.54
CA LEU A 154 5.38 6.44 -8.58
C LEU A 154 4.11 6.92 -7.87
N THR A 155 3.02 7.14 -8.62
CA THR A 155 1.73 7.59 -8.07
C THR A 155 1.14 6.55 -7.12
N GLY A 156 1.10 5.28 -7.54
CA GLY A 156 0.59 4.20 -6.70
C GLY A 156 1.44 3.97 -5.45
N SER A 157 2.76 4.15 -5.56
CA SER A 157 3.69 4.00 -4.45
C SER A 157 3.61 5.16 -3.47
N LEU A 158 3.43 6.39 -3.95
CA LEU A 158 3.17 7.56 -3.12
C LEU A 158 1.89 7.36 -2.31
N LEU A 159 0.77 7.02 -2.96
CA LEU A 159 -0.51 6.76 -2.29
C LEU A 159 -0.41 5.62 -1.27
N ALA A 160 0.26 4.52 -1.63
CA ALA A 160 0.45 3.38 -0.74
C ALA A 160 1.36 3.73 0.45
N ALA A 161 2.45 4.46 0.23
CA ALA A 161 3.36 4.91 1.29
C ALA A 161 2.65 5.86 2.26
N THR A 162 1.85 6.80 1.74
CA THR A 162 1.03 7.72 2.56
C THR A 162 0.00 6.96 3.39
N ALA A 163 -0.66 5.96 2.82
CA ALA A 163 -1.61 5.14 3.57
C ALA A 163 -0.91 4.35 4.68
N VAL A 164 0.12 3.57 4.33
CA VAL A 164 0.79 2.65 5.26
C VAL A 164 1.53 3.39 6.38
N SER A 165 2.07 4.58 6.14
CA SER A 165 2.78 5.35 7.17
C SER A 165 1.90 5.71 8.37
N VAL A 166 0.60 5.87 8.15
CA VAL A 166 -0.38 6.21 9.20
C VAL A 166 -1.25 5.02 9.57
N SER A 167 -1.68 4.17 8.64
CA SER A 167 -2.55 3.06 9.00
C SER A 167 -1.80 1.83 9.49
N GLY A 168 -0.48 1.77 9.31
CA GLY A 168 0.24 0.50 9.30
C GLY A 168 -0.14 -0.34 8.07
N VAL A 169 0.25 -1.62 8.07
CA VAL A 169 0.08 -2.48 6.89
C VAL A 169 -1.33 -3.05 6.84
N ILE A 170 -2.19 -2.48 5.98
CA ILE A 170 -3.54 -3.00 5.73
C ILE A 170 -3.57 -3.78 4.41
N GLY A 171 -3.91 -5.07 4.52
CA GLY A 171 -4.02 -6.01 3.40
C GLY A 171 -5.37 -5.99 2.68
N PHE A 172 -5.38 -6.59 1.49
CA PHE A 172 -6.56 -6.94 0.67
C PHE A 172 -7.43 -5.82 0.12
N VAL A 173 -7.57 -4.66 0.78
CA VAL A 173 -8.45 -3.57 0.32
C VAL A 173 -8.12 -3.13 -1.11
N GLY A 174 -6.84 -2.86 -1.39
CA GLY A 174 -6.38 -2.44 -2.72
C GLY A 174 -6.44 -3.51 -3.82
N LEU A 175 -6.73 -4.77 -3.47
CA LEU A 175 -6.93 -5.85 -4.43
C LEU A 175 -8.42 -6.18 -4.59
N MET A 176 -9.14 -6.27 -3.47
CA MET A 176 -10.55 -6.66 -3.40
C MET A 176 -11.46 -5.55 -3.93
N ILE A 177 -11.32 -4.33 -3.43
CA ILE A 177 -12.26 -3.24 -3.72
C ILE A 177 -12.27 -2.86 -5.20
N PRO A 178 -11.11 -2.60 -5.86
CA PRO A 178 -11.13 -2.28 -7.28
C PRO A 178 -11.71 -3.41 -8.13
N HIS A 179 -11.59 -4.67 -7.70
CA HIS A 179 -12.18 -5.79 -8.41
C HIS A 179 -13.70 -5.83 -8.27
N ILE A 180 -14.22 -5.64 -7.05
CA ILE A 180 -15.67 -5.55 -6.79
C ILE A 180 -16.27 -4.39 -7.60
N VAL A 181 -15.66 -3.21 -7.50
CA VAL A 181 -16.14 -2.01 -8.22
C VAL A 181 -16.09 -2.24 -9.72
N ARG A 182 -15.03 -2.86 -10.25
CA ARG A 182 -14.95 -3.21 -11.68
C ARG A 182 -16.08 -4.13 -12.15
N LEU A 183 -16.55 -5.05 -11.31
CA LEU A 183 -17.70 -5.90 -11.64
C LEU A 183 -19.02 -5.12 -11.66
N LEU A 184 -19.11 -4.00 -10.93
CA LEU A 184 -20.32 -3.18 -10.82
C LEU A 184 -20.39 -2.06 -11.87
N VAL A 185 -19.30 -1.32 -12.09
CA VAL A 185 -19.28 -0.11 -12.94
C VAL A 185 -18.47 -0.29 -14.23
N GLY A 186 -17.78 -1.42 -14.40
CA GLY A 186 -16.95 -1.70 -15.57
C GLY A 186 -15.47 -1.30 -15.44
N PRO A 187 -14.67 -1.47 -16.51
CA PRO A 187 -13.21 -1.34 -16.47
C PRO A 187 -12.66 0.08 -16.74
N ASP A 188 -13.52 1.06 -17.04
CA ASP A 188 -13.08 2.42 -17.33
C ASP A 188 -12.46 3.09 -16.09
N HIS A 189 -11.16 3.39 -16.16
CA HIS A 189 -10.38 3.98 -15.07
C HIS A 189 -10.85 5.38 -14.64
N LEU A 190 -11.55 6.13 -15.49
CA LEU A 190 -12.11 7.43 -15.12
C LEU A 190 -13.21 7.30 -14.07
N ILE A 191 -13.98 6.22 -14.11
CA ILE A 191 -15.06 5.91 -13.16
C ILE A 191 -14.53 4.98 -12.06
N LEU A 192 -13.74 3.98 -12.44
CA LEU A 192 -13.24 2.95 -11.55
C LEU A 192 -12.37 3.51 -10.43
N LEU A 193 -11.46 4.46 -10.72
CA LEU A 193 -10.57 5.03 -9.70
C LEU A 193 -11.34 5.79 -8.60
N PRO A 194 -12.20 6.80 -8.92
CA PRO A 194 -12.96 7.50 -7.88
C PRO A 194 -13.95 6.58 -7.17
N ALA A 195 -14.64 5.68 -7.90
CA ALA A 195 -15.55 4.73 -7.28
C ALA A 195 -14.81 3.77 -6.33
N SER A 196 -13.62 3.28 -6.70
CA SER A 196 -12.80 2.43 -5.83
C SER A 196 -12.31 3.17 -4.58
N ALA A 197 -11.97 4.45 -4.71
CA ALA A 197 -11.57 5.28 -3.57
C ALA A 197 -12.73 5.45 -2.57
N LEU A 198 -13.93 5.78 -3.06
CA LEU A 198 -15.12 5.96 -2.21
C LEU A 198 -15.60 4.66 -1.57
N VAL A 199 -15.73 3.58 -2.35
CA VAL A 199 -16.14 2.28 -1.83
C VAL A 199 -15.09 1.72 -0.86
N GLY A 200 -13.81 1.95 -1.14
CA GLY A 200 -12.72 1.54 -0.25
C GLY A 200 -12.74 2.30 1.07
N ALA A 201 -12.99 3.61 1.04
CA ALA A 201 -13.16 4.41 2.25
C ALA A 201 -14.37 3.95 3.07
N ALA A 202 -15.53 3.75 2.43
CA ALA A 202 -16.73 3.26 3.10
C ALA A 202 -16.51 1.87 3.74
N PHE A 203 -15.84 0.96 3.02
CA PHE A 203 -15.48 -0.36 3.53
C PHE A 203 -14.56 -0.28 4.75
N LEU A 204 -13.52 0.56 4.70
CA LEU A 204 -12.59 0.73 5.82
C LEU A 204 -13.26 1.36 7.05
N ILE A 205 -14.17 2.31 6.86
CA ILE A 205 -14.96 2.88 7.96
C ILE A 205 -15.82 1.79 8.60
N ALA A 206 -16.52 0.97 7.80
CA ALA A 206 -17.31 -0.13 8.32
C ALA A 206 -16.45 -1.18 9.05
N ALA A 207 -15.26 -1.49 8.52
CA ALA A 207 -14.33 -2.41 9.14
C ALA A 207 -13.77 -1.88 10.47
N ASP A 208 -13.45 -0.58 10.57
CA ASP A 208 -13.02 0.06 11.82
C ASP A 208 -14.13 0.07 12.88
N ILE A 209 -15.38 0.37 12.48
CA ILE A 209 -16.55 0.29 13.38
C ILE A 209 -16.72 -1.14 13.90
N ALA A 210 -16.65 -2.14 13.03
CA ALA A 210 -16.73 -3.54 13.43
C ALA A 210 -15.57 -3.92 14.38
N ALA A 211 -14.35 -3.49 14.08
CA ALA A 211 -13.17 -3.73 14.91
C ALA A 211 -13.32 -3.24 16.36
N ARG A 212 -14.03 -2.11 16.55
CA ARG A 212 -14.25 -1.49 17.86
C ARG A 212 -15.41 -2.11 18.64
N ILE A 213 -16.39 -2.72 17.96
CA ILE A 213 -17.63 -3.22 18.58
C ILE A 213 -17.58 -4.73 18.85
N ILE A 214 -16.78 -5.51 18.11
CA ILE A 214 -16.78 -6.98 18.22
C ILE A 214 -16.24 -7.50 19.56
N MET A 215 -15.17 -6.91 20.11
CA MET A 215 -14.55 -7.36 21.38
C MET A 215 -14.13 -6.21 22.31
N PRO A 216 -15.04 -5.36 22.83
CA PRO A 216 -14.68 -4.34 23.82
C PRO A 216 -14.11 -4.99 25.10
N PRO A 217 -13.05 -4.45 25.75
CA PRO A 217 -12.33 -3.20 25.46
C PRO A 217 -11.11 -3.37 24.51
N ILE A 218 -10.95 -4.55 23.88
CA ILE A 218 -9.82 -4.86 23.01
C ILE A 218 -10.12 -4.36 21.59
N GLU A 219 -9.32 -3.39 21.11
CA GLU A 219 -9.41 -2.96 19.71
C GLU A 219 -8.72 -3.96 18.79
N ILE A 220 -9.49 -4.63 17.93
CA ILE A 220 -8.95 -5.59 16.97
C ILE A 220 -8.23 -4.81 15.86
N PRO A 221 -6.99 -5.18 15.48
CA PRO A 221 -6.34 -4.58 14.31
C PRO A 221 -7.14 -4.81 13.03
N ILE A 222 -7.38 -3.74 12.29
CA ILE A 222 -8.26 -3.73 11.11
C ILE A 222 -7.71 -4.64 10.01
N GLY A 223 -6.39 -4.77 9.90
CA GLY A 223 -5.76 -5.67 8.93
C GLY A 223 -6.17 -7.13 9.11
N ILE A 224 -6.56 -7.55 10.32
CA ILE A 224 -7.11 -8.88 10.57
C ILE A 224 -8.49 -9.01 9.91
N LEU A 225 -9.38 -8.04 10.14
CA LEU A 225 -10.72 -8.05 9.54
C LEU A 225 -10.68 -7.96 8.01
N THR A 226 -9.79 -7.13 7.45
CA THR A 226 -9.67 -7.01 5.99
C THR A 226 -9.06 -8.27 5.37
N ALA A 227 -8.16 -8.98 6.06
CA ALA A 227 -7.64 -10.26 5.61
C ALA A 227 -8.70 -11.37 5.67
N LEU A 228 -9.48 -11.43 6.76
CA LEU A 228 -10.56 -12.41 6.95
C LEU A 228 -11.71 -12.23 5.95
N SER A 229 -11.97 -11.00 5.50
CA SER A 229 -12.97 -10.73 4.45
C SER A 229 -12.40 -10.89 3.03
N GLY A 230 -11.19 -10.39 2.80
CA GLY A 230 -10.54 -10.41 1.49
C GLY A 230 -10.14 -11.82 1.02
N THR A 231 -9.66 -12.66 1.93
CA THR A 231 -9.18 -14.01 1.57
C THR A 231 -10.31 -14.91 1.04
N PRO A 232 -11.47 -15.07 1.72
CA PRO A 232 -12.60 -15.82 1.17
C PRO A 232 -13.11 -15.27 -0.16
N PHE A 233 -13.16 -13.94 -0.30
CA PHE A 233 -13.56 -13.30 -1.55
C PHE A 233 -12.65 -13.71 -2.72
N PHE A 234 -11.33 -13.66 -2.52
CA PHE A 234 -10.37 -14.06 -3.55
C PHE A 234 -10.40 -15.56 -3.86
N LEU A 235 -10.53 -16.41 -2.83
CA LEU A 235 -10.65 -17.86 -3.03
C LEU A 235 -11.91 -18.21 -3.82
N TRP A 236 -13.04 -17.57 -3.52
CA TRP A 236 -14.28 -17.73 -4.28
C TRP A 236 -14.12 -17.30 -5.74
N LEU A 237 -13.49 -16.14 -5.97
CA LEU A 237 -13.24 -15.63 -7.31
C LEU A 237 -12.33 -16.56 -8.13
N LEU A 238 -11.27 -17.09 -7.51
CA LEU A 238 -10.34 -18.04 -8.14
C LEU A 238 -11.10 -19.30 -8.60
N ARG A 239 -11.97 -19.85 -7.74
CA ARG A 239 -12.80 -21.00 -8.08
C ARG A 239 -13.75 -20.72 -9.25
N LYS A 240 -14.33 -19.52 -9.31
CA LYS A 240 -15.26 -19.13 -10.38
C LYS A 240 -14.56 -18.92 -11.73
N ARG A 241 -13.33 -18.41 -11.73
CA ARG A 241 -12.55 -18.17 -12.95
C ARG A 241 -11.82 -19.39 -13.48
N GLY A 242 -11.54 -20.40 -12.65
CA GLY A 242 -10.95 -21.68 -13.08
C GLY A 242 -11.89 -22.61 -13.86
N GLN A 243 -13.10 -22.14 -14.23
CA GLN A 243 -14.10 -22.90 -15.00
C GLN A 243 -14.20 -22.46 -16.48
N TYR A 244 -13.24 -21.67 -16.97
CA TYR A 244 -13.08 -21.27 -18.38
C TYR A 244 -11.63 -21.44 -18.80
#